data_AF-A0A1F8JHB8-F1
#
_entry.id   AF-A0A1F8JHB8-F1
#
_cell.length_a   1.000
_cell.length_b   1.000
_cell.length_c   1.000
_cell.angle_alpha   90.00
_cell.angle_beta   90.00
_cell.angle_gamma   90.00
#
_symmetry.space_group_name_H-M   'P 1'
#
loop_
_entity.id
_entity.type
_entity.pdbx_description
1 polymer ?
#
loop_
_entity_poly.entity_id
_entity_poly.type
_entity_poly.pdbx_seq_one_letter_code
_entity_poly.pdbx_strand_id
1 'polypeptide(L)' 'MLKKIREEIDFLDNIIIDSLKKRFELVVKLKNFKKEVEDKTRESEILNKIDSENIKNIYLKIFEISKKIQS' A
#
# COMPACT_ATOMS: atom_id res chain seq x y z
N MET A 1 3.42 24.18 19.60
CA MET A 1 3.68 23.93 18.16
C MET A 1 3.95 22.45 17.89
N LEU A 2 4.95 21.83 18.56
CA LEU A 2 5.25 20.40 18.43
C LEU A 2 4.05 19.46 18.64
N LYS A 3 3.22 19.72 19.66
CA LYS A 3 2.03 18.91 19.94
C LYS A 3 1.03 18.89 18.78
N LYS A 4 0.75 20.05 18.17
CA LYS A 4 -0.18 20.17 17.03
C LYS A 4 0.34 19.43 15.80
N ILE A 5 1.64 19.53 15.52
CA ILE A 5 2.27 18.80 14.41
C ILE A 5 2.16 17.28 14.63
N ARG A 6 2.35 16.80 15.87
CA ARG A 6 2.17 15.37 16.18
C ARG A 6 0.72 14.93 16.00
N GLU A 7 -0.24 15.73 16.44
CA GLU A 7 -1.67 15.43 16.25
C GLU A 7 -2.04 15.37 14.77
N GLU A 8 -1.47 16.24 13.92
CA GLU A 8 -1.64 16.18 12.47
C GLU A 8 -1.02 14.92 11.85
N ILE A 9 0.17 14.51 12.33
CA ILE A 9 0.80 13.25 11.91
C ILE A 9 -0.06 12.05 12.32
N ASP A 10 -0.51 11.99 13.57
CA ASP A 10 -1.34 10.90 14.09
C ASP A 10 -2.66 10.79 13.28
N PHE A 11 -3.25 11.94 12.91
CA PHE A 11 -4.43 11.97 12.05
C PHE A 11 -4.16 11.36 10.66
N LEU A 12 -3.04 11.72 10.03
CA LEU A 12 -2.64 11.16 8.74
C LEU A 12 -2.33 9.66 8.83
N ASP A 13 -1.64 9.24 9.88
CA ASP A 13 -1.31 7.82 10.11
C ASP A 13 -2.57 6.97 10.25
N ASN A 14 -3.60 7.47 10.94
CA ASN A 14 -4.89 6.78 11.01
C ASN A 14 -5.54 6.60 9.63
N ILE A 15 -5.49 7.62 8.77
CA ILE A 15 -6.00 7.52 7.39
C ILE A 15 -5.20 6.49 6.58
N ILE A 16 -3.87 6.49 6.73
CA ILE A 16 -2.99 5.53 6.04
C ILE A 16 -3.32 4.11 6.48
N ILE A 17 -3.45 3.87 7.79
CA ILE A 17 -3.79 2.55 8.36
C ILE A 17 -5.11 2.02 7.80
N ASP A 18 -6.17 2.84 7.81
CA ASP A 18 -7.48 2.40 7.34
C ASP A 18 -7.51 2.19 5.82
N SER A 19 -6.75 3.00 5.08
CA SER A 19 -6.59 2.81 3.62
C SER A 19 -5.85 1.51 3.31
N LEU A 20 -4.81 1.17 4.08
CA LEU A 20 -4.07 -0.09 3.91
C LEU A 20 -4.92 -1.32 4.26
N LYS A 21 -5.73 -1.26 5.32
CA LYS A 21 -6.69 -2.33 5.67
C LYS A 21 -7.63 -2.62 4.49
N LYS A 22 -8.32 -1.59 4.00
CA LYS A 22 -9.23 -1.71 2.84
C LYS A 22 -8.49 -2.27 1.61
N ARG A 23 -7.28 -1.79 1.35
CA ARG A 23 -6.44 -2.28 0.26
C ARG A 23 -6.15 -3.79 0.40
N PHE A 24 -5.80 -4.26 1.59
CA PHE A 24 -5.50 -5.68 1.81
C PHE A 24 -6.75 -6.56 1.78
N GLU A 25 -7.91 -6.08 2.24
CA GLU A 25 -9.18 -6.78 2.05
C GLU A 25 -9.49 -7.02 0.56
N LEU A 26 -9.21 -6.02 -0.29
CA LEU A 26 -9.35 -6.16 -1.74
C LEU A 26 -8.34 -7.16 -2.32
N VAL A 27 -7.11 -7.19 -1.80
CA VAL A 27 -6.09 -8.19 -2.18
C VAL A 27 -6.54 -9.61 -1.81
N VAL A 28 -7.12 -9.82 -0.64
CA VAL A 28 -7.70 -11.12 -0.24
C VAL A 28 -8.81 -11.53 -1.20
N LYS A 29 -9.70 -10.60 -1.57
CA LYS A 29 -10.75 -10.88 -2.56
C LYS A 29 -10.15 -11.26 -3.91
N LEU A 30 -9.09 -10.58 -4.36
CA LEU A 30 -8.40 -10.85 -5.63
C LEU A 30 -7.82 -12.27 -5.72
N LYS A 31 -7.40 -12.87 -4.59
CA LYS A 31 -6.92 -14.26 -4.54
C LYS A 31 -7.89 -15.26 -5.18
N ASN A 32 -9.19 -15.00 -5.09
CA ASN A 32 -10.23 -15.87 -5.64
C ASN A 32 -10.47 -15.69 -7.15
N PHE A 33 -9.91 -14.63 -7.76
CA PHE A 33 -10.19 -14.28 -9.17
C PHE A 33 -8.98 -14.42 -10.10
N LYS A 34 -7.76 -14.17 -9.61
CA LYS A 34 -6.56 -14.19 -10.45
C LYS A 34 -5.88 -15.57 -10.42
N LYS A 35 -5.59 -16.13 -11.61
CA LYS A 35 -4.65 -17.26 -11.78
C LYS A 35 -3.18 -16.83 -11.57
N GLU A 36 -2.86 -15.56 -11.76
CA GLU A 36 -1.51 -15.00 -11.63
C GLU A 36 -1.43 -14.01 -10.46
N VAL A 37 -0.54 -14.29 -9.50
CA VAL A 37 -0.34 -13.50 -8.28
C VAL A 37 0.48 -12.24 -8.56
N GLU A 38 1.34 -12.24 -9.58
CA GLU A 38 2.25 -11.14 -9.88
C GLU A 38 1.82 -10.40 -11.16
N ASP A 39 1.68 -9.08 -11.06
CA ASP A 39 1.31 -8.20 -12.17
C ASP A 39 2.34 -7.05 -12.24
N LYS A 40 3.51 -7.37 -12.81
CA LYS A 40 4.68 -6.47 -12.84
C LYS A 40 4.39 -5.16 -13.58
N THR A 41 3.56 -5.21 -14.62
CA THR A 41 3.14 -4.03 -15.38
C THR A 41 2.35 -3.09 -14.49
N ARG A 42 1.31 -3.59 -13.80
CA ARG A 42 0.52 -2.78 -12.87
C ARG A 42 1.37 -2.24 -11.71
N GLU A 43 2.28 -3.03 -11.15
CA GLU A 43 3.17 -2.57 -10.08
C GLU A 43 4.06 -1.42 -10.54
N SER A 44 4.66 -1.52 -11.73
CA SER A 44 5.47 -0.45 -12.32
C SER A 44 4.65 0.82 -12.58
N GLU A 45 3.43 0.70 -13.11
CA GLU A 45 2.54 1.84 -13.33
C GLU A 45 2.21 2.61 -12.05
N ILE A 46 2.06 1.92 -10.92
CA ILE A 46 1.82 2.57 -9.62
C ILE A 46 3.10 3.26 -9.13
N LEU A 47 4.25 2.61 -9.23
CA LEU A 47 5.53 3.19 -8.79
C LEU A 47 5.92 4.42 -9.61
N ASN A 48 5.58 4.45 -10.90
CA ASN A 48 5.84 5.60 -11.78
C ASN A 48 5.00 6.84 -11.43
N LYS A 49 3.92 6.69 -10.64
CA LYS A 49 3.10 7.81 -10.15
C LYS A 49 3.65 8.44 -8.86
N ILE A 50 4.69 7.85 -8.28
CA ILE A 50 5.24 8.25 -6.99
C ILE A 50 6.57 8.96 -7.23
N ASP A 51 6.63 10.26 -6.94
CA ASP A 51 7.88 11.03 -7.15
C ASP A 51 8.89 10.84 -6.01
N SER A 52 8.42 10.48 -4.81
CA SER A 52 9.27 10.31 -3.63
C SER A 52 9.83 8.89 -3.52
N GLU A 53 11.15 8.77 -3.49
CA GLU A 53 11.84 7.48 -3.34
C GLU A 53 11.47 6.78 -2.01
N ASN A 54 11.27 7.56 -0.94
CA ASN A 54 10.83 7.02 0.35
C ASN A 54 9.43 6.39 0.24
N ILE A 55 8.51 7.03 -0.49
CA ILE A 55 7.16 6.49 -0.70
C ILE A 55 7.21 5.27 -1.63
N LYS A 56 8.07 5.26 -2.65
CA LYS A 56 8.29 4.07 -3.49
C LYS A 56 8.72 2.87 -2.67
N ASN A 57 9.67 3.04 -1.75
CA ASN A 57 10.14 1.98 -0.86
C ASN A 57 9.03 1.42 0.04
N ILE A 58 8.15 2.29 0.54
CA ILE A 58 6.95 1.86 1.29
C ILE A 58 6.03 1.02 0.38
N TYR A 59 5.77 1.48 -0.85
CA TYR A 59 4.92 0.76 -1.81
C TYR A 59 5.49 -0.60 -2.22
N LEU A 60 6.81 -0.71 -2.39
CA LEU A 60 7.48 -1.99 -2.65
C LEU A 60 7.21 -2.99 -1.51
N LYS A 61 7.28 -2.55 -0.25
CA LYS A 61 6.93 -3.39 0.91
C LYS A 61 5.45 -3.77 0.94
N ILE A 62 4.56 -2.84 0.58
CA ILE A 62 3.12 -3.12 0.45
C ILE A 62 2.87 -4.19 -0.63
N PHE A 63 3.55 -4.13 -1.77
CA PHE A 63 3.43 -5.16 -2.82
C PHE A 63 3.98 -6.50 -2.36
N GLU A 64 5.13 -6.53 -1.69
CA GLU A 64 5.71 -7.75 -1.11
C GLU A 64 4.70 -8.46 -0.19
N ILE A 65 4.06 -7.72 0.73
CA ILE A 65 3.00 -8.25 1.61
C ILE A 65 1.79 -8.72 0.80
N SER A 66 1.38 -7.95 -0.21
CA SER A 66 0.24 -8.31 -1.06
C SER A 66 0.45 -9.64 -1.79
N LYS A 67 1.68 -9.91 -2.24
CA LYS A 67 2.05 -11.19 -2.88
C LYS A 67 1.96 -12.35 -1.88
N LYS A 68 2.44 -12.14 -0.65
CA LYS A 68 2.36 -13.14 0.44
C LYS A 68 0.91 -13.51 0.80
N ILE A 69 -0.01 -12.53 0.81
CA ILE A 69 -1.44 -12.77 1.09
C ILE A 69 -2.11 -13.59 -0.02
N GLN A 70 -1.73 -13.35 -1.28
CA GLN A 70 -2.32 -14.01 -2.45
C GLN A 70 -1.75 -15.41 -2.70
N SER A 71 -0.50 -15.65 -2.27
CA SER A 71 0.11 -17.00 -2.22
C SER A 71 -0.70 -17.90 -1.29
#